data_AF-A0A834THP3-F1
#
_entry.id   AF-A0A834THP3-F1
#
_cell.length_a   1.000
_cell.length_b   1.000
_cell.length_c   1.000
_cell.angle_alpha   90.00
_cell.angle_beta   90.00
_cell.angle_gamma   90.00
#
_symmetry.space_group_name_H-M   'P 1'
#
loop_
_entity.id
_entity.type
_entity.pdbx_description
1 polymer ?
#
loop_
_entity_poly.entity_id
_entity_poly.type
_entity_poly.pdbx_seq_one_letter_code
_entity_poly.pdbx_strand_id
1 'polypeptide(L)'
;MDCRVVAAANLWVTVGGGGVGQIGGGFSHESEHDLALMVSDFLENGSSGAESWCSSDSDSVVSDFAHLAEKIQICKLSVVQYEIDLLSLVHSLILSMNESNIRSTNSRPCYASCIRFYLVKLLRLSGYDAGVCASKWQASGKVPGGDNEYIDVVNDNSGTSERLIIDIDFRSHFEIARAVDSYDRILNSLPVVFVGSFARLKQYLGIMVEAARYSLKQNSMPLPPWRSLAYLQAKWQSPYQRYTHLEGNNINNSFIHKHRANCLELLLLYYKCLPITMFATRLLIIIIMFDADF
;
A
#
# COMPACT_ATOMS: atom_id res chain seq x y z
N MET A 1 -34.44 2.66 17.86
CA MET A 1 -34.14 1.34 18.44
C MET A 1 -32.78 0.91 17.93
N ASP A 2 -31.88 0.66 18.87
CA ASP A 2 -30.44 0.42 18.68
C ASP A 2 -30.12 -0.86 17.91
N CYS A 3 -29.07 -0.81 17.10
CA CYS A 3 -28.31 -2.01 16.70
C CYS A 3 -26.84 -1.85 17.09
N ARG A 4 -26.54 -2.26 18.33
CA ARG A 4 -25.18 -2.60 18.78
C ARG A 4 -24.73 -3.88 18.08
N VAL A 5 -23.62 -3.82 17.35
CA VAL A 5 -22.91 -5.03 16.91
C VAL A 5 -21.82 -5.34 17.93
N VAL A 6 -21.95 -6.51 18.54
CA VAL A 6 -21.05 -7.07 19.55
C VAL A 6 -19.82 -7.64 18.85
N ALA A 7 -18.63 -7.19 19.24
CA ALA A 7 -17.38 -7.83 18.85
C ALA A 7 -17.23 -9.15 19.61
N ALA A 8 -17.11 -10.26 18.88
CA ALA A 8 -16.79 -11.56 19.45
C ALA A 8 -15.33 -11.54 19.95
N ALA A 9 -15.16 -11.52 21.27
CA ALA A 9 -13.89 -11.76 21.92
C ALA A 9 -13.60 -13.28 21.90
N ASN A 10 -12.51 -13.68 21.27
CA ASN A 10 -12.04 -15.06 21.38
C ASN A 10 -11.27 -15.22 22.69
N LEU A 11 -11.91 -15.92 23.60
CA LEU A 11 -11.41 -16.44 24.87
C LEU A 11 -10.47 -17.61 24.59
N TRP A 12 -9.22 -17.57 25.07
CA TRP A 12 -8.45 -18.80 25.29
C TRP A 12 -7.78 -18.77 26.66
N VAL A 13 -8.28 -19.63 27.54
CA VAL A 13 -7.66 -20.05 28.80
C VAL A 13 -7.10 -21.45 28.58
N THR A 14 -5.88 -21.74 29.06
CA THR A 14 -5.51 -22.91 29.90
C THR A 14 -4.09 -23.47 29.63
N VAL A 15 -3.23 -23.30 30.66
CA VAL A 15 -2.30 -24.27 31.32
C VAL A 15 -1.15 -24.95 30.55
N GLY A 16 0.08 -24.60 30.96
CA GLY A 16 1.04 -25.46 31.69
C GLY A 16 1.59 -26.75 31.06
N GLY A 17 2.94 -26.84 30.98
CA GLY A 17 3.68 -28.10 30.85
C GLY A 17 5.02 -27.93 30.13
N GLY A 18 6.14 -28.22 30.81
CA GLY A 18 7.49 -27.90 30.35
C GLY A 18 8.22 -28.97 29.52
N GLY A 19 9.53 -28.72 29.32
CA GLY A 19 10.54 -29.76 29.05
C GLY A 19 11.10 -29.86 27.62
N VAL A 20 12.29 -29.29 27.43
CA VAL A 20 13.48 -29.77 26.66
C VAL A 20 13.31 -30.22 25.19
N GLY A 21 14.10 -29.59 24.30
CA GLY A 21 14.75 -30.31 23.17
C GLY A 21 14.72 -29.66 21.78
N GLN A 22 15.84 -29.00 21.43
CA GLN A 22 16.50 -28.87 20.10
C GLN A 22 15.77 -28.49 18.79
N ILE A 23 16.40 -27.49 18.14
CA ILE A 23 16.73 -27.36 16.70
C ILE A 23 15.55 -27.36 15.72
N GLY A 24 15.24 -26.17 15.19
CA GLY A 24 14.45 -26.01 13.97
C GLY A 24 14.06 -24.56 13.77
N GLY A 25 14.48 -23.95 12.66
CA GLY A 25 14.17 -22.57 12.31
C GLY A 25 12.66 -22.30 12.32
N GLY A 26 12.22 -21.44 13.23
CA GLY A 26 10.86 -20.97 13.33
C GLY A 26 10.82 -19.46 13.11
N PHE A 27 10.20 -19.04 12.01
CA PHE A 27 9.64 -17.69 11.95
C PHE A 27 8.38 -17.64 12.83
N SER A 28 8.08 -16.44 13.36
CA SER A 28 6.76 -15.99 13.85
C SER A 28 6.49 -15.96 15.36
N HIS A 29 7.47 -15.57 16.19
CA HIS A 29 7.15 -15.05 17.53
C HIS A 29 7.78 -13.67 17.82
N GLU A 30 8.82 -13.27 17.08
CA GLU A 30 9.47 -11.97 17.28
C GLU A 30 8.63 -10.79 16.75
N SER A 31 7.94 -10.93 15.62
CA SER A 31 7.18 -9.81 15.02
C SER A 31 5.95 -9.37 15.82
N GLU A 32 5.26 -10.29 16.49
CA GLU A 32 4.08 -9.96 17.31
C GLU A 32 4.48 -9.33 18.65
N HIS A 33 5.58 -9.81 19.24
CA HIS A 33 6.17 -9.21 20.43
C HIS A 33 6.71 -7.80 20.12
N ASP A 34 7.37 -7.60 18.97
CA ASP A 34 7.80 -6.28 18.53
C ASP A 34 6.61 -5.33 18.34
N LEU A 35 5.54 -5.79 17.70
CA LEU A 35 4.31 -4.99 17.55
C LEU A 35 3.69 -4.61 18.91
N ALA A 36 3.60 -5.56 19.85
CA ALA A 36 3.05 -5.32 21.18
C ALA A 36 3.91 -4.34 21.99
N LEU A 37 5.24 -4.45 21.92
CA LEU A 37 6.18 -3.54 22.56
C LEU A 37 6.06 -2.13 21.97
N MET A 38 5.91 -1.99 20.66
CA MET A 38 5.73 -0.69 20.01
C MET A 38 4.40 -0.02 20.36
N VAL A 39 3.32 -0.80 20.44
CA VAL A 39 2.02 -0.28 20.90
C VAL A 39 2.12 0.15 22.36
N SER A 40 2.83 -0.61 23.20
CA SER A 40 3.03 -0.29 24.62
C SER A 40 3.87 0.99 24.80
N ASP A 41 5.03 1.10 24.13
CA ASP A 41 5.86 2.31 24.16
C ASP A 41 5.11 3.54 23.62
N PHE A 42 4.30 3.36 22.58
CA PHE A 42 3.47 4.44 22.05
C PHE A 42 2.39 4.90 23.02
N LEU A 43 1.74 3.96 23.73
CA LEU A 43 0.72 4.29 24.74
C LEU A 43 1.34 4.92 25.99
N GLU A 44 2.52 4.46 26.41
CA GLU A 44 3.25 4.95 27.60
C GLU A 44 3.94 6.30 27.34
N ASN A 45 4.53 6.50 26.15
CA ASN A 45 5.26 7.72 25.77
C ASN A 45 4.43 8.71 24.93
N GLY A 46 3.15 8.40 24.66
CA GLY A 46 2.22 9.29 23.95
C GLY A 46 1.87 10.57 24.73
N SER A 47 2.36 10.70 25.96
CA SER A 47 2.28 11.89 26.80
C SER A 47 3.68 12.48 26.97
N SER A 48 3.81 13.80 26.77
CA SER A 48 5.00 14.64 27.05
C SER A 48 6.14 14.72 26.00
N GLY A 49 5.81 15.27 24.83
CA GLY A 49 6.73 16.14 24.09
C GLY A 49 6.19 17.57 24.12
N ALA A 50 6.73 18.41 25.00
CA ALA A 50 6.32 19.80 25.14
C ALA A 50 6.74 20.62 23.91
N GLU A 51 5.81 20.88 23.01
CA GLU A 51 5.84 22.04 22.13
C GLU A 51 4.66 22.94 22.48
N SER A 52 4.95 23.78 23.49
CA SER A 52 4.12 24.88 23.98
C SER A 52 3.93 25.91 22.87
N TRP A 53 2.92 25.74 22.03
CA TRP A 53 2.42 26.81 21.17
C TRP A 53 1.01 27.17 21.63
N CYS A 54 0.87 28.45 21.99
CA CYS A 54 -0.31 29.09 22.55
C CYS A 54 -1.57 28.87 21.70
N SER A 55 -2.71 28.80 22.39
CA SER A 55 -4.05 28.84 21.82
C SER A 55 -4.24 29.96 20.79
N SER A 56 -4.70 29.63 19.58
CA SER A 56 -5.64 30.45 18.81
C SER A 56 -6.27 29.65 17.65
N ASP A 57 -7.61 29.72 17.60
CA ASP A 57 -8.53 29.61 16.46
C ASP A 57 -8.63 28.28 15.68
N SER A 58 -9.79 27.63 15.86
CA SER A 58 -10.28 26.48 15.08
C SER A 58 -10.29 26.70 13.56
N ASP A 59 -10.19 27.96 13.10
CA ASP A 59 -10.12 28.33 11.69
C ASP A 59 -8.78 27.94 11.03
N SER A 60 -7.70 27.84 11.82
CA SER A 60 -6.37 27.46 11.33
C SER A 60 -6.34 26.05 10.75
N VAL A 61 -6.90 25.07 11.47
CA VAL A 61 -6.84 23.66 11.06
C VAL A 61 -7.66 23.39 9.80
N VAL A 62 -8.77 24.10 9.60
CA VAL A 62 -9.57 24.00 8.36
C VAL A 62 -8.77 24.58 7.18
N SER A 63 -8.08 25.70 7.38
CA SER A 63 -7.20 26.28 6.37
C SER A 63 -6.00 25.37 6.04
N ASP A 64 -5.49 24.63 7.02
CA ASP A 64 -4.40 23.66 6.83
C ASP A 64 -4.82 22.51 5.91
N PHE A 65 -6.02 21.93 6.12
CA PHE A 65 -6.52 20.86 5.26
C PHE A 65 -6.80 21.33 3.82
N ALA A 66 -7.31 22.56 3.64
CA ALA A 66 -7.54 23.11 2.31
C ALA A 66 -6.22 23.25 1.52
N HIS A 67 -5.17 23.77 2.17
CA HIS A 67 -3.85 23.89 1.56
C HIS A 67 -3.21 22.52 1.26
N LEU A 68 -3.39 21.52 2.13
CA LEU A 68 -2.93 20.16 1.85
C LEU A 68 -3.69 19.51 0.68
N ALA A 69 -4.99 19.74 0.57
CA ALA A 69 -5.80 19.27 -0.55
C ALA A 69 -5.34 19.91 -1.88
N GLU A 70 -5.02 21.21 -1.87
CA GLU A 70 -4.45 21.91 -3.01
C GLU A 70 -3.10 21.31 -3.43
N LYS A 71 -2.21 21.03 -2.48
CA LYS A 71 -0.93 20.35 -2.76
C LYS A 71 -1.13 18.98 -3.40
N ILE A 72 -2.09 18.18 -2.94
CA ILE A 72 -2.43 16.90 -3.60
C ILE A 72 -2.88 17.14 -5.04
N GLN A 73 -3.71 18.15 -5.27
CA GLN A 73 -4.19 18.47 -6.61
C GLN A 73 -3.03 18.89 -7.54
N ILE A 74 -2.10 19.70 -7.04
CA ILE A 74 -0.88 20.06 -7.78
C ILE A 74 -0.06 18.81 -8.12
N CYS A 75 0.15 17.89 -7.17
CA CYS A 75 0.88 16.63 -7.40
C CYS A 75 0.23 15.69 -8.44
N LYS A 76 -1.07 15.84 -8.70
CA LYS A 76 -1.78 15.12 -9.77
C LYS A 76 -1.67 15.80 -11.13
N LEU A 77 -1.55 17.12 -11.16
CA LEU A 77 -1.46 17.88 -12.40
C LEU A 77 -0.02 17.94 -12.92
N SER A 78 0.98 17.83 -12.04
CA SER A 78 2.41 17.85 -12.38
C SER A 78 2.97 16.51 -12.90
N VAL A 79 2.11 15.65 -13.44
CA VAL A 79 2.49 14.30 -13.93
C VAL A 79 3.11 14.41 -15.32
N VAL A 80 4.26 13.77 -15.52
CA VAL A 80 4.92 13.73 -16.83
C VAL A 80 4.21 12.73 -17.76
N GLN A 81 4.24 12.98 -19.07
CA GLN A 81 3.50 12.17 -20.06
C GLN A 81 3.77 10.66 -19.94
N TYR A 82 5.04 10.29 -19.72
CA TYR A 82 5.44 8.89 -19.56
C TYR A 82 4.75 8.19 -18.36
N GLU A 83 4.56 8.91 -17.24
CA GLU A 83 3.84 8.37 -16.08
C GLU A 83 2.33 8.20 -16.38
N ILE A 84 1.73 9.09 -17.17
CA ILE A 84 0.32 9.00 -17.61
C ILE A 84 0.13 7.79 -18.53
N ASP A 85 1.02 7.60 -19.48
CA ASP A 85 0.97 6.50 -20.44
C ASP A 85 1.15 5.15 -19.72
N LEU A 86 2.13 5.07 -18.82
CA LEU A 86 2.36 3.88 -18.01
C LEU A 86 1.19 3.59 -17.07
N LEU A 87 0.61 4.61 -16.43
CA LEU A 87 -0.59 4.44 -15.61
C LEU A 87 -1.76 3.88 -16.42
N SER A 88 -1.98 4.41 -17.64
CA SER A 88 -3.04 3.95 -18.54
C SER A 88 -2.83 2.49 -18.97
N LEU A 89 -1.59 2.10 -19.28
CA LEU A 89 -1.23 0.71 -19.56
C LEU A 89 -1.48 -0.18 -18.34
N VAL A 90 -0.99 0.20 -17.16
CA VAL A 90 -1.17 -0.54 -15.90
C VAL A 90 -2.66 -0.76 -15.63
N HIS A 91 -3.49 0.27 -15.80
CA HIS A 91 -4.94 0.16 -15.69
C HIS A 91 -5.52 -0.87 -16.66
N SER A 92 -5.16 -0.78 -17.94
CA SER A 92 -5.60 -1.75 -18.95
C SER A 92 -5.21 -3.19 -18.60
N LEU A 93 -3.96 -3.40 -18.17
CA LEU A 93 -3.44 -4.71 -17.78
C LEU A 93 -4.17 -5.26 -16.54
N ILE A 94 -4.38 -4.45 -15.51
CA ILE A 94 -5.15 -4.87 -14.32
C ILE A 94 -6.59 -5.23 -14.72
N LEU A 95 -7.21 -4.43 -15.59
CA LEU A 95 -8.57 -4.68 -16.06
C LEU A 95 -8.70 -5.95 -16.91
N SER A 96 -7.62 -6.41 -17.54
CA SER A 96 -7.57 -7.66 -18.31
C SER A 96 -7.30 -8.90 -17.47
N MET A 97 -6.91 -8.74 -16.20
CA MET A 97 -6.71 -9.88 -15.30
C MET A 97 -8.04 -10.58 -15.06
N ASN A 98 -8.00 -11.90 -15.00
CA ASN A 98 -9.13 -12.72 -14.59
C ASN A 98 -8.66 -13.70 -13.51
N GLU A 99 -9.60 -14.27 -12.77
CA GLU A 99 -9.29 -15.16 -11.64
C GLU A 99 -8.47 -16.39 -12.09
N SER A 100 -8.74 -16.93 -13.27
CA SER A 100 -8.01 -18.09 -13.82
C SER A 100 -6.53 -17.81 -14.14
N ASN A 101 -6.17 -16.55 -14.38
CA ASN A 101 -4.82 -16.16 -14.74
C ASN A 101 -3.89 -15.97 -13.52
N ILE A 102 -4.47 -15.83 -12.33
CA ILE A 102 -3.75 -15.56 -11.08
C ILE A 102 -3.44 -16.90 -10.42
N ARG A 103 -2.21 -17.40 -10.63
CA ARG A 103 -1.76 -18.65 -10.03
C ARG A 103 -1.44 -18.46 -8.55
N SER A 104 -2.08 -19.26 -7.70
CA SER A 104 -1.71 -19.38 -6.29
C SER A 104 -0.47 -20.24 -6.16
N THR A 105 0.58 -19.71 -5.57
CA THR A 105 1.85 -20.44 -5.38
C THR A 105 2.21 -20.66 -3.92
N ASN A 106 1.45 -20.07 -2.97
CA ASN A 106 1.71 -20.17 -1.54
C ASN A 106 0.44 -20.45 -0.73
N SER A 107 0.55 -21.29 0.30
CA SER A 107 -0.49 -21.57 1.31
C SER A 107 -0.72 -20.42 2.30
N ARG A 108 -0.02 -19.29 2.12
CA ARG A 108 -0.10 -18.09 2.95
C ARG A 108 -1.16 -17.11 2.41
N PRO A 109 -1.71 -16.23 3.27
CA PRO A 109 -2.52 -15.11 2.80
C PRO A 109 -1.74 -14.29 1.75
N CYS A 110 -2.39 -14.05 0.60
CA CYS A 110 -1.92 -13.21 -0.48
C CYS A 110 -2.17 -11.75 -0.14
N TYR A 111 -1.13 -10.98 0.21
CA TYR A 111 -1.22 -9.53 0.38
C TYR A 111 -1.01 -8.82 -0.97
N ALA A 112 -1.80 -9.19 -1.97
CA ALA A 112 -1.68 -8.74 -3.37
C ALA A 112 -0.42 -9.18 -4.13
N SER A 113 0.50 -9.96 -3.53
CA SER A 113 1.74 -10.39 -4.19
C SER A 113 1.48 -11.08 -5.54
N CYS A 114 0.49 -11.97 -5.61
CA CYS A 114 0.14 -12.66 -6.88
C CYS A 114 -0.30 -11.70 -7.98
N ILE A 115 -1.04 -10.63 -7.63
CA ILE A 115 -1.42 -9.57 -8.58
C ILE A 115 -0.17 -8.83 -9.05
N ARG A 116 0.74 -8.48 -8.13
CA ARG A 116 1.99 -7.78 -8.49
C ARG A 116 2.84 -8.59 -9.46
N PHE A 117 3.08 -9.86 -9.17
CA PHE A 117 3.85 -10.74 -10.04
C PHE A 117 3.19 -10.97 -11.39
N TYR A 118 1.86 -11.11 -11.44
CA TYR A 118 1.15 -11.24 -12.70
C TYR A 118 1.19 -9.94 -13.51
N LEU A 119 1.03 -8.78 -12.87
CA LEU A 119 1.18 -7.48 -13.51
C LEU A 119 2.58 -7.29 -14.08
N VAL A 120 3.63 -7.64 -13.32
CA VAL A 120 5.02 -7.62 -13.81
C VAL A 120 5.19 -8.52 -15.02
N LYS A 121 4.61 -9.73 -15.00
CA LYS A 121 4.64 -10.62 -16.17
C LYS A 121 4.03 -9.93 -17.41
N LEU A 122 2.86 -9.29 -17.26
CA LEU A 122 2.20 -8.59 -18.36
C LEU A 122 3.00 -7.39 -18.85
N LEU A 123 3.51 -6.54 -17.95
CA LEU A 123 4.37 -5.40 -18.29
C LEU A 123 5.61 -5.83 -19.08
N ARG A 124 6.25 -6.94 -18.69
CA ARG A 124 7.40 -7.50 -19.40
C ARG A 124 7.04 -8.04 -20.78
N LEU A 125 5.86 -8.67 -20.93
CA LEU A 125 5.35 -9.07 -22.24
C LEU A 125 5.04 -7.87 -23.14
N SER A 126 4.71 -6.72 -22.54
CA SER A 126 4.56 -5.43 -23.23
C SER A 126 5.89 -4.70 -23.47
N GLY A 127 7.04 -5.32 -23.16
CA GLY A 127 8.37 -4.77 -23.46
C GLY A 127 9.00 -3.90 -22.38
N TYR A 128 8.41 -3.77 -21.19
CA TYR A 128 8.95 -2.97 -20.09
C TYR A 128 9.92 -3.77 -19.21
N ASP A 129 11.01 -3.13 -18.73
CA ASP A 129 11.82 -3.69 -17.65
C ASP A 129 11.12 -3.46 -16.29
N ALA A 130 10.19 -4.37 -15.99
CA ALA A 130 9.45 -4.38 -14.74
C ALA A 130 9.93 -5.50 -13.78
N GLY A 131 9.81 -5.23 -12.48
CA GLY A 131 10.12 -6.17 -11.41
C GLY A 131 9.34 -5.90 -10.13
N VAL A 132 9.09 -6.94 -9.33
CA VAL A 132 8.57 -6.82 -7.97
C VAL A 132 9.72 -6.53 -7.03
N CYS A 133 9.64 -5.44 -6.28
CA CYS A 133 10.61 -5.03 -5.28
C CYS A 133 10.07 -5.37 -3.89
N ALA A 134 10.76 -6.24 -3.15
CA ALA A 134 10.48 -6.54 -1.76
C ALA A 134 11.51 -5.84 -0.87
N SER A 135 11.10 -4.77 -0.20
CA SER A 135 11.92 -4.03 0.75
C SER A 135 11.76 -4.58 2.15
N LYS A 136 12.85 -4.57 2.93
CA LYS A 136 12.85 -4.93 4.35
C LYS A 136 13.74 -3.96 5.11
N TRP A 137 13.29 -3.50 6.27
CA TRP A 137 14.08 -2.59 7.12
C TRP A 137 14.00 -3.00 8.58
N GLN A 138 15.11 -2.80 9.26
CA GLN A 138 15.23 -3.04 10.69
C GLN A 138 14.67 -1.84 11.47
N ALA A 139 14.25 -2.09 12.71
CA ALA A 139 13.84 -1.02 13.61
C ALA A 139 15.00 -0.06 13.86
N SER A 140 14.72 1.25 13.86
CA SER A 140 15.72 2.29 14.06
C SER A 140 15.12 3.48 14.81
N GLY A 141 15.62 3.74 16.02
CA GLY A 141 15.07 4.76 16.91
C GLY A 141 13.58 4.52 17.19
N LYS A 142 12.73 5.49 16.83
CA LYS A 142 11.27 5.39 16.96
C LYS A 142 10.58 4.77 15.74
N VAL A 143 11.34 4.31 14.74
CA VAL A 143 10.80 3.74 13.50
C VAL A 143 10.75 2.21 13.63
N PRO A 144 9.56 1.60 13.55
CA PRO A 144 9.38 0.15 13.54
C PRO A 144 10.15 -0.50 12.41
N GLY A 145 10.60 -1.73 12.63
CA GLY A 145 10.96 -2.63 11.53
C GLY A 145 9.74 -2.98 10.70
N GLY A 146 9.95 -3.38 9.45
CA GLY A 146 8.86 -3.78 8.58
C GLY A 146 9.33 -4.27 7.21
N ASP A 147 8.35 -4.66 6.40
CA ASP A 147 8.54 -5.04 5.01
C ASP A 147 7.45 -4.42 4.12
N ASN A 148 7.73 -4.34 2.82
CA ASN A 148 6.80 -3.84 1.83
C ASN A 148 7.10 -4.41 0.44
N GLU A 149 6.05 -4.60 -0.37
CA GLU A 149 6.17 -4.99 -1.77
C GLU A 149 5.58 -3.93 -2.68
N TYR A 150 6.33 -3.55 -3.71
CA TYR A 150 5.88 -2.66 -4.77
C TYR A 150 6.44 -3.15 -6.12
N ILE A 151 6.05 -2.51 -7.22
CA ILE A 151 6.60 -2.80 -8.55
C ILE A 151 7.46 -1.62 -8.97
N ASP A 152 8.59 -1.88 -9.61
CA ASP A 152 9.36 -0.86 -10.32
C ASP A 152 9.32 -1.07 -11.83
N VAL A 153 9.50 0.03 -12.57
CA VAL A 153 9.78 0.02 -14.01
C VAL A 153 11.01 0.87 -14.25
N VAL A 154 12.02 0.31 -14.92
CA VAL A 154 13.24 1.01 -15.28
C VAL A 154 13.12 1.50 -16.72
N ASN A 155 13.29 2.80 -16.92
CA ASN A 155 13.35 3.42 -18.24
C ASN A 155 14.79 3.82 -18.55
N ASP A 156 15.43 3.12 -19.49
CA ASP A 156 16.81 3.38 -19.92
C ASP A 156 16.89 4.20 -21.23
N ASN A 157 15.74 4.64 -21.75
CA ASN A 157 15.66 5.22 -23.10
C ASN A 157 16.28 6.63 -23.22
N SER A 158 16.61 7.31 -22.12
CA SER A 158 17.07 8.72 -22.12
C SER A 158 18.50 8.92 -21.63
N GLY A 159 19.30 7.85 -21.43
CA GLY A 159 20.67 7.94 -20.91
C GLY A 159 20.77 8.26 -19.41
N THR A 160 19.65 8.56 -18.76
CA THR A 160 19.47 8.56 -17.32
C THR A 160 18.50 7.42 -17.00
N SER A 161 18.96 6.36 -16.33
CA SER A 161 18.10 5.27 -15.88
C SER A 161 17.12 5.81 -14.82
N GLU A 162 15.95 6.27 -15.25
CA GLU A 162 14.89 6.71 -14.37
C GLU A 162 14.06 5.50 -13.92
N ARG A 163 13.82 5.40 -12.61
CA ARG A 163 13.01 4.33 -12.02
C ARG A 163 11.67 4.90 -11.56
N LEU A 164 10.60 4.36 -12.13
CA LEU A 164 9.23 4.62 -11.67
C LEU A 164 8.76 3.53 -10.72
N ILE A 165 7.92 3.93 -9.78
CA ILE A 165 7.26 3.06 -8.82
C ILE A 165 5.82 2.88 -9.25
N ILE A 166 5.35 1.64 -9.20
CA ILE A 166 3.95 1.26 -9.34
C ILE A 166 3.51 0.64 -8.01
N ASP A 167 2.54 1.29 -7.37
CA ASP A 167 1.89 0.76 -6.17
C ASP A 167 0.39 0.60 -6.44
N ILE A 168 -0.09 -0.64 -6.41
CA ILE A 168 -1.46 -0.98 -6.83
C ILE A 168 -2.52 -0.76 -5.75
N ASP A 169 -2.08 -0.45 -4.53
CA ASP A 169 -2.96 -0.23 -3.37
C ASP A 169 -2.46 0.97 -2.55
N PHE A 170 -2.14 2.06 -3.24
CA PHE A 170 -1.41 3.18 -2.66
C PHE A 170 -2.19 3.86 -1.51
N ARG A 171 -3.50 3.98 -1.65
CA ARG A 171 -4.38 4.66 -0.68
C ARG A 171 -4.39 3.98 0.69
N SER A 172 -4.37 2.64 0.74
CA SER A 172 -4.47 1.88 1.99
C SER A 172 -3.31 2.16 2.95
N HIS A 173 -2.17 2.63 2.41
CA HIS A 173 -1.01 3.04 3.20
C HIS A 173 -1.22 4.29 4.04
N PHE A 174 -2.33 5.00 3.88
CA PHE A 174 -2.61 6.22 4.62
C PHE A 174 -3.85 6.10 5.52
N GLU A 175 -4.67 5.06 5.38
CA GLU A 175 -5.88 4.91 6.21
C GLU A 175 -5.60 4.97 7.72
N ILE A 176 -6.36 5.78 8.46
CA ILE A 176 -6.24 5.90 9.92
C ILE A 176 -7.57 5.63 10.58
N ALA A 177 -7.53 5.04 11.78
CA ALA A 177 -8.72 4.93 12.61
C ALA A 177 -9.13 6.30 13.14
N ARG A 178 -10.44 6.55 13.23
CA ARG A 178 -11.00 7.83 13.73
C ARG A 178 -10.45 9.03 12.94
N ALA A 179 -10.44 8.92 11.62
CA ALA A 179 -10.18 10.05 10.74
C ALA A 179 -11.28 11.12 10.89
N VAL A 180 -10.93 12.37 10.61
CA VAL A 180 -11.91 13.46 10.47
C VAL A 180 -12.30 13.59 8.99
N ASP A 181 -13.51 14.08 8.70
CA ASP A 181 -14.03 14.14 7.32
C ASP A 181 -13.10 14.88 6.34
N SER A 182 -12.42 15.93 6.79
CA SER A 182 -11.45 16.68 5.97
C SER A 182 -10.25 15.82 5.57
N TYR A 183 -9.80 14.93 6.44
CA TYR A 183 -8.76 13.95 6.13
C TYR A 183 -9.25 12.95 5.09
N ASP A 184 -10.46 12.40 5.29
CA ASP A 184 -11.04 11.43 4.37
C ASP A 184 -11.25 12.01 2.97
N ARG A 185 -11.58 13.30 2.85
CA ARG A 185 -11.65 13.98 1.54
C ARG A 185 -10.29 13.99 0.83
N ILE A 186 -9.20 14.29 1.55
CA ILE A 186 -7.85 14.25 0.98
C ILE A 186 -7.45 12.83 0.62
N LEU A 187 -7.66 11.87 1.53
CA LEU A 187 -7.38 10.45 1.31
C LEU A 187 -8.12 9.91 0.07
N ASN A 188 -9.41 10.22 -0.07
CA ASN A 188 -10.22 9.80 -1.20
C ASN A 188 -9.83 10.48 -2.52
N SER A 189 -9.10 11.58 -2.45
CA SER A 189 -8.52 12.21 -3.62
C SER A 189 -7.24 11.51 -4.09
N LEU A 190 -6.55 10.71 -3.27
CA LEU A 190 -5.33 10.03 -3.69
C LEU A 190 -5.56 9.03 -4.83
N PRO A 191 -4.57 8.81 -5.71
CA PRO A 191 -4.64 7.74 -6.69
C PRO A 191 -4.70 6.38 -5.99
N VAL A 192 -5.54 5.46 -6.49
CA VAL A 192 -5.61 4.08 -5.98
C VAL A 192 -4.41 3.28 -6.47
N VAL A 193 -4.10 3.35 -7.77
CA VAL A 193 -2.81 2.94 -8.32
C VAL A 193 -1.93 4.16 -8.44
N PHE A 194 -0.82 4.19 -7.71
CA PHE A 194 0.21 5.18 -7.90
C PHE A 194 1.18 4.72 -8.98
N VAL A 195 1.45 5.60 -9.94
CA VAL A 195 2.60 5.49 -10.86
C VAL A 195 3.38 6.79 -10.78
N GLY A 196 4.67 6.70 -10.45
CA GLY A 196 5.54 7.86 -10.50
C GLY A 196 6.93 7.68 -9.91
N SER A 197 7.75 8.73 -10.05
CA SER A 197 9.10 8.76 -9.50
C SER A 197 9.13 8.77 -7.97
N PHE A 198 10.29 8.42 -7.40
CA PHE A 198 10.54 8.55 -5.96
C PHE A 198 10.36 9.97 -5.43
N ALA A 199 10.68 10.99 -6.24
CA ALA A 199 10.51 12.39 -5.86
C ALA A 199 9.02 12.73 -5.68
N ARG A 200 8.17 12.31 -6.62
CA ARG A 200 6.71 12.49 -6.52
C ARG A 200 6.12 11.70 -5.36
N LEU A 201 6.56 10.46 -5.17
CA LEU A 201 6.16 9.66 -4.02
C LEU A 201 6.43 10.40 -2.70
N LYS A 202 7.64 10.94 -2.51
CA LYS A 202 8.00 11.71 -1.30
C LYS A 202 7.08 12.89 -1.03
N GLN A 203 6.59 13.58 -2.07
CA GLN A 203 5.64 14.68 -1.92
C GLN A 203 4.31 14.18 -1.33
N TYR A 204 3.74 13.11 -1.89
CA TYR A 204 2.53 12.49 -1.35
C TYR A 204 2.71 12.04 0.10
N LEU A 205 3.84 11.38 0.42
CA LEU A 205 4.12 10.94 1.78
C LEU A 205 4.14 12.12 2.77
N GLY A 206 4.83 13.21 2.42
CA GLY A 206 4.90 14.40 3.26
C GLY A 206 3.52 15.00 3.53
N ILE A 207 2.73 15.22 2.48
CA ILE A 207 1.39 15.80 2.58
C ILE A 207 0.47 14.93 3.45
N MET A 208 0.49 13.62 3.24
CA MET A 208 -0.41 12.71 3.97
C MET A 208 -0.01 12.52 5.43
N VAL A 209 1.28 12.56 5.77
CA VAL A 209 1.75 12.54 7.17
C VAL A 209 1.29 13.80 7.91
N GLU A 210 1.36 14.95 7.25
CA GLU A 210 0.88 16.21 7.81
C GLU A 210 -0.64 16.19 8.01
N ALA A 211 -1.39 15.75 7.00
CA ALA A 211 -2.84 15.58 7.09
C ALA A 211 -3.24 14.62 8.23
N ALA A 212 -2.53 13.48 8.37
CA ALA A 212 -2.78 12.50 9.41
C ALA A 212 -2.51 13.08 10.80
N ARG A 213 -1.44 13.88 10.94
CA ARG A 213 -1.12 14.58 12.19
C ARG A 213 -2.23 15.54 12.59
N TYR A 214 -2.73 16.37 11.67
CA TYR A 214 -3.84 17.28 11.95
C TYR A 214 -5.11 16.53 12.33
N SER A 215 -5.46 15.47 11.61
CA SER A 215 -6.64 14.64 11.90
C SER A 215 -6.58 13.99 13.29
N LEU A 216 -5.45 13.36 13.62
CA LEU A 216 -5.30 12.65 14.90
C LEU A 216 -5.25 13.63 16.07
N LYS A 217 -4.61 14.80 15.90
CA LYS A 217 -4.56 15.86 16.90
C LYS A 217 -5.95 16.37 17.28
N GLN A 218 -6.87 16.52 16.33
CA GLN A 218 -8.26 16.92 16.62
C GLN A 218 -8.99 15.92 17.53
N ASN A 219 -8.60 14.64 17.47
CA ASN A 219 -9.15 13.57 18.31
C ASN A 219 -8.28 13.24 19.53
N SER A 220 -7.33 14.12 19.90
CA SER A 220 -6.36 13.92 20.98
C SER A 220 -5.57 12.61 20.88
N MET A 221 -5.33 12.14 19.65
CA MET A 221 -4.54 10.95 19.38
C MET A 221 -3.14 11.35 18.89
N PRO A 222 -2.07 10.75 19.41
CA PRO A 222 -0.74 10.96 18.86
C PRO A 222 -0.60 10.29 17.48
N LEU A 223 0.32 10.78 16.66
CA LEU A 223 0.66 10.15 15.39
C LEU A 223 1.46 8.86 15.67
N PRO A 224 0.96 7.67 15.31
CA PRO A 224 1.68 6.44 15.58
C PRO A 224 2.95 6.32 14.75
N PRO A 225 3.97 5.58 15.23
CA PRO A 225 5.28 5.54 14.60
C PRO A 225 5.26 4.94 13.18
N TRP A 226 4.35 4.00 12.89
CA TRP A 226 4.12 3.44 11.54
C TRP A 226 3.38 4.39 10.58
N ARG A 227 2.92 5.55 11.05
CA ARG A 227 2.41 6.65 10.21
C ARG A 227 3.39 7.82 10.13
N SER A 228 4.60 7.68 10.69
CA SER A 228 5.65 8.69 10.54
C SER A 228 6.19 8.73 9.11
N LEU A 229 6.74 9.88 8.71
CA LEU A 229 7.36 10.05 7.39
C LEU A 229 8.54 9.08 7.20
N ALA A 230 9.35 8.87 8.22
CA ALA A 230 10.50 7.97 8.16
C ALA A 230 10.07 6.52 7.90
N TYR A 231 9.03 6.05 8.60
CA TYR A 231 8.48 4.71 8.37
C TYR A 231 7.92 4.57 6.95
N LEU A 232 7.11 5.53 6.50
CA LEU A 232 6.54 5.50 5.16
C LEU A 232 7.62 5.55 4.08
N GLN A 233 8.66 6.38 4.25
CA GLN A 233 9.78 6.41 3.30
C GLN A 233 10.53 5.07 3.23
N ALA A 234 10.74 4.41 4.38
CA ALA A 234 11.41 3.12 4.45
C ALA A 234 10.71 2.04 3.59
N LYS A 235 9.37 2.10 3.46
CA LYS A 235 8.60 1.15 2.63
C LYS A 235 9.08 1.07 1.18
N TRP A 236 9.50 2.18 0.58
CA TRP A 236 9.93 2.21 -0.83
C TRP A 236 11.43 2.50 -1.00
N GLN A 237 12.11 3.07 -0.01
CA GLN A 237 13.50 3.53 -0.14
C GLN A 237 14.53 2.66 0.58
N SER A 238 14.10 1.73 1.43
CA SER A 238 15.01 0.77 2.05
C SER A 238 15.60 -0.21 1.03
N PRO A 239 16.74 -0.85 1.35
CA PRO A 239 17.28 -1.93 0.52
C PRO A 239 16.21 -2.98 0.21
N TYR A 240 16.20 -3.47 -1.03
CA TYR A 240 15.18 -4.38 -1.52
C TYR A 240 15.75 -5.47 -2.40
N GLN A 241 15.05 -6.60 -2.47
CA GLN A 241 15.27 -7.65 -3.46
C GLN A 241 14.32 -7.45 -4.64
N ARG A 242 14.83 -7.55 -5.87
CA ARG A 242 14.05 -7.37 -7.10
C ARG A 242 13.82 -8.72 -7.78
N TYR A 243 12.57 -9.05 -8.04
CA TYR A 243 12.16 -10.29 -8.69
C TYR A 243 11.48 -10.01 -10.02
N THR A 244 11.91 -10.71 -11.07
CA THR A 244 11.30 -10.61 -12.42
C THR A 244 10.34 -11.77 -12.72
N HIS A 245 10.38 -12.80 -11.88
CA HIS A 245 9.54 -13.99 -11.95
C HIS A 245 9.24 -14.46 -10.53
N LEU A 246 8.13 -15.19 -10.38
CA LEU A 246 7.77 -15.79 -9.10
C LEU A 246 8.40 -17.18 -9.01
N GLU A 247 9.26 -17.42 -8.02
CA GLU A 247 9.83 -18.75 -7.75
C GLU A 247 8.73 -19.69 -7.22
N GLY A 248 8.54 -20.83 -7.89
CA GLY A 248 7.50 -21.81 -7.55
C GLY A 248 8.01 -22.86 -6.57
N ASN A 249 7.45 -22.91 -5.36
CA ASN A 249 7.58 -24.06 -4.47
C ASN A 249 6.31 -24.93 -4.56
N ASN A 250 6.47 -26.27 -4.52
CA ASN A 250 5.38 -27.26 -4.59
C ASN A 250 4.45 -27.20 -3.35
N ILE A 251 3.12 -27.09 -3.50
CA ILE A 251 2.17 -26.97 -2.36
C ILE A 251 0.82 -27.71 -2.53
N ASN A 252 0.30 -28.21 -1.40
CA ASN A 252 -0.95 -28.95 -1.14
C ASN A 252 -2.27 -28.16 -1.32
N ASN A 253 -3.34 -28.89 -1.67
CA ASN A 253 -4.64 -28.38 -2.17
C ASN A 253 -5.56 -27.62 -1.18
N SER A 254 -5.39 -27.70 0.14
CA SER A 254 -6.42 -27.16 1.07
C SER A 254 -6.36 -25.64 1.31
N PHE A 255 -5.23 -24.97 0.98
CA PHE A 255 -5.05 -23.53 1.21
C PHE A 255 -5.37 -22.63 0.00
N ILE A 256 -5.73 -23.24 -1.13
CA ILE A 256 -5.99 -22.56 -2.41
C ILE A 256 -7.24 -21.66 -2.34
N HIS A 257 -8.27 -22.06 -1.57
CA HIS A 257 -9.54 -21.33 -1.52
C HIS A 257 -9.46 -19.97 -0.79
N LYS A 258 -8.71 -19.87 0.31
CA LYS A 258 -8.57 -18.60 1.09
C LYS A 258 -7.68 -17.58 0.37
N HIS A 259 -6.72 -18.06 -0.43
CA HIS A 259 -5.86 -17.25 -1.27
C HIS A 259 -6.64 -16.50 -2.36
N ARG A 260 -7.59 -17.19 -3.02
CA ARG A 260 -8.40 -16.62 -4.11
C ARG A 260 -9.30 -15.48 -3.65
N ALA A 261 -9.91 -15.58 -2.47
CA ALA A 261 -10.81 -14.55 -1.95
C ALA A 261 -10.12 -13.19 -1.75
N ASN A 262 -8.93 -13.16 -1.16
CA ASN A 262 -8.23 -11.91 -0.85
C ASN A 262 -7.66 -11.20 -2.10
N CYS A 263 -7.03 -11.94 -3.04
CA CYS A 263 -6.56 -11.29 -4.27
C CYS A 263 -7.75 -10.87 -5.17
N LEU A 264 -8.88 -11.58 -5.14
CA LEU A 264 -10.09 -11.20 -5.86
C LEU A 264 -10.77 -9.96 -5.25
N GLU A 265 -10.83 -9.84 -3.92
CA GLU A 265 -11.38 -8.68 -3.23
C GLU A 265 -10.63 -7.39 -3.59
N LEU A 266 -9.29 -7.45 -3.65
CA LEU A 266 -8.47 -6.33 -4.10
C LEU A 266 -8.72 -5.95 -5.57
N LEU A 267 -8.88 -6.94 -6.46
CA LEU A 267 -9.26 -6.67 -7.85
C LEU A 267 -10.66 -6.06 -7.95
N LEU A 268 -11.62 -6.55 -7.17
CA LEU A 268 -12.98 -6.00 -7.11
C LEU A 268 -13.01 -4.58 -6.55
N LEU A 269 -12.21 -4.28 -5.53
CA LEU A 269 -12.03 -2.92 -5.02
C LEU A 269 -11.43 -2.03 -6.11
N TYR A 270 -10.41 -2.54 -6.82
CA TYR A 270 -9.80 -1.85 -7.94
C TYR A 270 -10.80 -1.53 -9.07
N TYR A 271 -11.63 -2.50 -9.48
CA TYR A 271 -12.68 -2.30 -10.48
C TYR A 271 -13.73 -1.25 -10.06
N LYS A 272 -14.03 -1.14 -8.75
CA LYS A 272 -14.98 -0.16 -8.21
C LYS A 272 -14.39 1.25 -8.14
N CYS A 273 -13.07 1.37 -7.96
CA CYS A 273 -12.40 2.65 -7.81
C CYS A 273 -11.94 3.28 -9.13
N LEU A 274 -11.94 2.53 -10.24
CA LEU A 274 -11.66 3.12 -11.55
C LEU A 274 -12.89 3.90 -12.07
N PRO A 275 -12.74 5.16 -12.49
CA PRO A 275 -13.83 5.89 -13.12
C PRO A 275 -14.28 5.18 -14.40
N ILE A 276 -15.61 5.04 -14.54
CA ILE A 276 -16.30 4.37 -15.66
C ILE A 276 -15.92 4.99 -17.03
N THR A 277 -15.28 6.16 -17.07
CA THR A 277 -14.85 6.84 -18.30
C THR A 277 -13.72 6.12 -19.07
N MET A 278 -13.01 5.17 -18.45
CA MET A 278 -12.07 4.29 -19.18
C MET A 278 -12.75 3.17 -19.99
N PHE A 279 -14.08 3.01 -19.88
CA PHE A 279 -14.82 2.03 -20.69
C PHE A 279 -15.07 2.51 -22.13
N ALA A 280 -14.89 3.80 -22.44
CA ALA A 280 -15.17 4.34 -23.78
C ALA A 280 -14.08 4.02 -24.82
N THR A 281 -12.82 3.88 -24.41
CA THR A 281 -11.71 3.48 -25.30
C THR A 281 -11.59 1.96 -25.45
N ARG A 282 -12.35 1.17 -24.67
CA ARG A 282 -12.35 -0.29 -24.70
C ARG A 282 -12.99 -0.90 -25.95
N LEU A 283 -13.92 -0.24 -26.62
CA LEU A 283 -14.46 -0.77 -27.87
C LEU A 283 -13.46 -0.61 -29.01
N LEU A 284 -12.79 0.55 -29.12
CA LEU A 284 -11.92 0.79 -30.28
C LEU A 284 -10.65 -0.07 -30.26
N ILE A 285 -9.98 -0.24 -29.11
CA ILE A 285 -8.68 -0.94 -29.07
C ILE A 285 -8.87 -2.47 -29.16
N ILE A 286 -9.93 -3.03 -28.57
CA ILE A 286 -10.23 -4.46 -28.71
C ILE A 286 -10.71 -4.77 -30.13
N ILE A 287 -11.48 -3.89 -30.77
CA ILE A 287 -11.88 -4.06 -32.18
C ILE A 287 -10.64 -3.95 -33.11
N ILE A 288 -9.75 -2.98 -32.90
CA ILE A 288 -8.54 -2.81 -33.73
C ILE A 288 -7.56 -3.98 -33.56
N MET A 289 -7.48 -4.61 -32.39
CA MET A 289 -6.64 -5.79 -32.18
C MET A 289 -7.23 -7.09 -32.72
N PHE A 290 -8.55 -7.19 -32.92
CA PHE A 290 -9.20 -8.37 -33.50
C PHE A 290 -9.42 -8.28 -35.02
N ASP A 291 -9.49 -7.08 -35.60
CA ASP A 291 -9.65 -6.88 -37.05
C ASP A 291 -8.33 -6.87 -37.84
N ALA A 292 -7.18 -7.07 -37.19
CA ALA A 292 -5.87 -7.14 -37.84
C ALA A 292 -5.44 -8.57 -38.26
N ASP A 293 -6.27 -9.58 -37.97
CA ASP A 293 -6.02 -11.00 -38.30
C ASP A 293 -7.13 -11.58 -39.22
N PHE A 294 -7.50 -10.86 -40.30
CA PHE A 294 -8.24 -11.43 -41.44
C PHE A 294 -7.86 -10.83 -42.79
#